data_AF-A0A1I2NNP8-F1
#
_entry.id   AF-A0A1I2NNP8-F1
#
_cell.length_a   1.000
_cell.length_b   1.000
_cell.length_c   1.000
_cell.angle_alpha   90.00
_cell.angle_beta   90.00
_cell.angle_gamma   90.00
#
_symmetry.space_group_name_H-M   'P 1'
#
loop_
_entity.id
_entity.type
_entity.pdbx_description
1 polymer ?
#
loop_
_entity_poly.entity_id
_entity_poly.type
_entity_poly.pdbx_seq_one_letter_code
_entity_poly.pdbx_strand_id
1 'polypeptide(L)'
;MSDTDEETSRPPAKNNYFRRSNKPKLPPDAARRQGLVTKLALETLGNKEEAIAYLNLDSIRLGGRPLDLAISTVEGFRQVELDLAAIGSGNPQSTALGN
;
A
#
# COMPACT_ATOMS: atom_id res chain seq x y z
N MET A 1 -37.39 6.59 28.04
CA MET A 1 -37.25 7.33 26.77
C MET A 1 -35.78 7.69 26.66
N SER A 2 -35.15 7.11 25.65
CA SER A 2 -33.85 7.47 25.05
C SER A 2 -32.60 7.36 25.92
N ASP A 3 -32.16 6.12 26.15
CA ASP A 3 -30.75 5.77 26.05
C ASP A 3 -30.29 5.99 24.61
N THR A 4 -29.19 6.72 24.38
CA THR A 4 -28.04 6.26 23.58
C THR A 4 -26.94 7.29 23.74
N ASP A 5 -26.01 6.93 24.62
CA ASP A 5 -24.75 7.61 24.86
C ASP A 5 -23.87 7.63 23.61
N GLU A 6 -23.15 8.72 23.48
CA GLU A 6 -22.17 9.04 22.48
C GLU A 6 -20.88 8.25 22.72
N GLU A 7 -20.73 7.04 22.14
CA GLU A 7 -19.46 6.29 22.26
C GLU A 7 -18.48 6.65 21.14
N THR A 8 -17.77 7.76 21.39
CA THR A 8 -16.45 8.05 20.83
C THR A 8 -15.46 6.95 21.22
N SER A 9 -14.61 6.53 20.27
CA SER A 9 -13.31 5.86 20.45
C SER A 9 -13.27 4.32 20.32
N ARG A 10 -12.70 3.87 19.19
CA ARG A 10 -11.40 3.15 19.19
C ARG A 10 -10.85 3.10 17.77
N PRO A 11 -9.65 3.64 17.49
CA PRO A 11 -8.99 3.37 16.21
C PRO A 11 -8.77 1.85 16.10
N PRO A 12 -8.97 1.22 14.93
CA PRO A 12 -8.63 -0.17 14.76
C PRO A 12 -7.16 -0.33 15.10
N ALA A 13 -6.89 -1.29 15.99
CA ALA A 13 -5.61 -1.50 16.63
C ALA A 13 -4.47 -1.41 15.61
N LYS A 14 -3.46 -0.58 15.93
CA LYS A 14 -2.20 -0.48 15.20
C LYS A 14 -1.56 -1.86 15.23
N ASN A 15 -1.88 -2.67 14.23
CA ASN A 15 -1.34 -4.01 14.14
C ASN A 15 0.08 -3.85 13.62
N ASN A 16 0.99 -3.70 14.57
CA ASN A 16 2.41 -3.58 14.39
C ASN A 16 2.91 -4.90 13.78
N TYR A 17 2.65 -5.10 12.48
CA TYR A 17 3.16 -6.21 11.68
C TYR A 17 4.63 -5.98 11.32
N PHE A 18 5.41 -5.39 12.22
CA PHE A 18 6.81 -5.71 12.35
C PHE A 18 6.95 -7.09 13.00
N ARG A 19 6.44 -8.13 12.33
CA ARG A 19 7.01 -9.47 12.54
C ARG A 19 8.36 -9.46 11.84
N ARG A 20 9.38 -9.09 12.61
CA ARG A 20 10.78 -9.36 12.29
C ARG A 20 10.87 -10.80 11.77
N SER A 21 11.03 -10.94 10.46
CA SER A 21 11.45 -12.19 9.85
C SER A 21 12.86 -12.47 10.37
N ASN A 22 12.93 -13.29 11.41
CA ASN A 22 14.17 -13.77 12.00
C ASN A 22 14.86 -14.80 11.07
N LYS A 23 14.98 -14.48 9.77
CA LYS A 23 15.39 -15.40 8.69
C LYS A 23 16.29 -14.70 7.66
N PRO A 24 17.27 -15.43 7.08
CA PRO A 24 18.44 -14.88 6.39
C PRO A 24 18.05 -14.24 5.05
N LYS A 25 18.90 -13.32 4.55
CA LYS A 25 18.88 -12.64 3.23
C LYS A 25 17.57 -12.76 2.44
N LEU A 26 16.92 -11.62 2.22
CA LEU A 26 15.72 -11.47 1.38
C LEU A 26 15.79 -12.41 0.17
N PRO A 27 14.90 -13.43 0.07
CA PRO A 27 14.97 -14.39 -1.02
C PRO A 27 14.86 -13.64 -2.35
N PRO A 28 15.55 -14.08 -3.41
CA PRO A 28 15.61 -13.37 -4.68
C PRO A 28 14.21 -13.05 -5.24
N ASP A 29 13.21 -13.88 -4.96
CA ASP A 29 11.81 -13.62 -5.34
C ASP A 29 11.20 -12.42 -4.62
N ALA A 30 11.50 -12.21 -3.34
CA ALA A 30 11.02 -11.04 -2.59
C ALA A 30 11.71 -9.76 -3.07
N ALA A 31 13.00 -9.80 -3.41
CA ALA A 31 13.69 -8.67 -4.02
C ALA A 31 13.12 -8.31 -5.41
N ARG A 32 12.77 -9.32 -6.22
CA ARG A 32 12.09 -9.11 -7.51
C ARG A 32 10.73 -8.46 -7.31
N ARG A 33 9.91 -8.96 -6.37
CA ARG A 33 8.59 -8.37 -6.05
C ARG A 33 8.71 -6.94 -5.53
N GLN A 34 9.71 -6.64 -4.69
CA GLN A 34 9.99 -5.29 -4.22
C GLN A 34 10.30 -4.34 -5.39
N GLY A 35 11.15 -4.76 -6.32
CA GLY A 35 11.44 -3.95 -7.52
C GLY A 35 10.20 -3.74 -8.39
N LEU A 36 9.41 -4.79 -8.61
CA LEU A 36 8.18 -4.73 -9.40
C LEU A 36 7.14 -3.79 -8.78
N VAL A 37 6.87 -3.90 -7.47
CA VAL A 37 5.87 -3.05 -6.81
C VAL A 37 6.33 -1.60 -6.73
N THR A 38 7.64 -1.37 -6.56
CA THR A 38 8.21 -0.02 -6.59
C THR A 38 8.04 0.62 -7.97
N LYS A 39 8.36 -0.12 -9.03
CA LYS A 39 8.20 0.34 -10.40
C LYS A 39 6.72 0.65 -10.71
N LEU A 40 5.80 -0.24 -10.32
CA LEU A 40 4.37 -0.06 -10.55
C LEU A 40 3.82 1.19 -9.82
N ALA A 41 4.21 1.40 -8.57
CA ALA A 41 3.81 2.58 -7.80
C ALA A 41 4.35 3.86 -8.44
N LEU A 42 5.59 3.86 -8.95
CA LEU A 42 6.17 4.99 -9.68
C LEU A 42 5.43 5.29 -10.98
N GLU A 43 5.11 4.26 -11.78
CA GLU A 43 4.38 4.41 -13.03
C GLU A 43 2.95 4.92 -12.80
N THR A 44 2.33 4.56 -11.68
CA THR A 44 0.95 4.93 -11.35
C THR A 44 0.84 6.32 -10.74
N LEU A 45 1.75 6.68 -9.83
CA LEU A 45 1.72 7.94 -9.08
C LEU A 45 2.55 9.05 -9.75
N GLY A 46 3.48 8.70 -10.63
CA GLY A 46 4.36 9.65 -11.33
C GLY A 46 5.47 10.24 -10.46
N ASN A 47 5.26 10.34 -9.14
CA ASN A 47 6.23 10.90 -8.19
C ASN A 47 6.87 9.83 -7.32
N LYS A 48 8.20 9.89 -7.22
CA LYS A 48 8.98 8.96 -6.39
C LYS A 48 8.64 9.05 -4.92
N GLU A 49 8.47 10.25 -4.39
CA GLU A 49 8.16 10.47 -2.98
C GLU A 49 6.76 9.93 -2.64
N GLU A 50 5.77 10.17 -3.50
CA GLU A 50 4.41 9.64 -3.32
C GLU A 50 4.39 8.11 -3.42
N ALA A 51 5.14 7.53 -4.36
CA ALA A 51 5.28 6.08 -4.46
C ALA A 51 5.92 5.46 -3.20
N ILE A 52 7.02 6.05 -2.71
CA ILE A 52 7.67 5.60 -1.48
C ILE A 52 6.73 5.78 -0.29
N ALA A 53 6.03 6.90 -0.20
CA ALA A 53 5.07 7.17 0.87
C ALA A 53 3.96 6.12 0.84
N TYR A 54 3.30 5.91 -0.30
CA TYR A 54 2.28 4.89 -0.49
C TYR A 54 2.75 3.50 -0.06
N LEU A 55 3.91 3.06 -0.56
CA LEU A 55 4.47 1.73 -0.26
C LEU A 55 4.78 1.53 1.22
N ASN A 56 5.22 2.59 1.90
CA ASN A 56 5.61 2.57 3.31
C ASN A 56 4.49 2.99 4.27
N LEU A 57 3.37 3.51 3.79
CA LEU A 57 2.27 4.01 4.61
C LEU A 57 1.25 2.89 4.84
N ASP A 58 0.77 2.77 6.08
CA ASP A 58 -0.29 1.83 6.40
C ASP A 58 -1.57 2.17 5.64
N SER A 59 -2.02 1.24 4.81
CA SER A 59 -3.23 1.39 4.01
C SER A 59 -4.34 0.58 4.66
N ILE A 60 -5.36 1.27 5.18
CA ILE A 60 -6.53 0.62 5.81
C ILE A 60 -7.25 -0.32 4.82
N ARG A 61 -7.30 0.04 3.53
CA ARG A 61 -7.90 -0.78 2.47
C ARG A 61 -7.19 -2.10 2.24
N LEU A 62 -5.86 -2.11 2.40
CA LEU A 62 -5.02 -3.28 2.22
C LEU A 62 -4.77 -4.04 3.54
N GLY A 63 -5.19 -3.47 4.67
CA GLY A 63 -4.96 -4.05 5.99
C GLY A 63 -3.49 -4.01 6.44
N GLY A 64 -2.66 -3.14 5.86
CA GLY A 64 -1.25 -3.00 6.20
C GLY A 64 -0.45 -2.18 5.20
N ARG A 65 0.88 -2.27 5.27
CA ARG A 65 1.82 -1.57 4.37
C ARG A 65 1.84 -2.26 3.00
N PRO A 66 1.58 -1.56 1.89
CA PRO A 66 1.56 -2.16 0.57
C PRO A 66 2.86 -2.89 0.22
N LEU A 67 4.02 -2.32 0.60
CA LEU A 67 5.32 -2.95 0.34
C LEU A 67 5.45 -4.33 0.99
N ASP A 68 5.06 -4.44 2.26
CA ASP A 68 5.20 -5.68 3.02
C ASP A 68 4.24 -6.76 2.50
N LEU A 69 3.02 -6.38 2.10
CA LEU A 69 2.06 -7.28 1.48
C LEU A 69 2.56 -7.81 0.13
N ALA A 70 3.09 -6.91 -0.71
CA ALA A 70 3.57 -7.23 -2.04
C ALA A 70 4.80 -8.16 -2.04
N ILE A 71 5.70 -8.03 -1.08
CA ILE A 71 6.88 -8.91 -0.99
C ILE A 71 6.57 -10.25 -0.31
N SER A 72 5.58 -10.27 0.59
CA SER A 72 5.24 -11.46 1.38
C SER A 72 4.59 -12.56 0.53
N THR A 73 3.68 -12.18 -0.36
CA THR A 73 2.89 -13.15 -1.16
C THR A 73 2.54 -12.60 -2.55
N VAL A 74 2.19 -13.48 -3.48
CA VAL A 74 1.72 -13.07 -4.82
C VAL A 74 0.33 -12.44 -4.74
N GLU A 75 -0.50 -12.92 -3.82
CA GLU A 75 -1.83 -12.42 -3.52
C GLU A 75 -1.76 -10.99 -2.98
N GLY A 76 -0.84 -10.71 -2.05
CA GLY A 76 -0.58 -9.37 -1.56
C GLY A 76 -0.09 -8.43 -2.66
N PHE A 77 0.74 -8.92 -3.60
CA PHE A 77 1.14 -8.14 -4.76
C PHE A 77 -0.05 -7.76 -5.65
N ARG A 78 -0.96 -8.70 -5.95
CA ARG A 78 -2.17 -8.41 -6.74
C ARG A 78 -3.11 -7.42 -6.05
N GLN A 79 -3.22 -7.48 -4.72
CA GLN A 79 -4.06 -6.51 -3.98
C GLN A 79 -3.51 -5.09 -4.12
N VAL A 80 -2.19 -4.92 -4.02
CA VAL A 80 -1.53 -3.61 -4.21
C VAL A 80 -1.67 -3.12 -5.66
N GLU A 81 -1.55 -4.03 -6.63
CA GLU A 81 -1.79 -3.71 -8.04
C GLU A 81 -3.22 -3.21 -8.29
N LEU A 82 -4.24 -3.85 -7.68
CA LEU A 82 -5.64 -3.40 -7.79
C LEU A 82 -5.87 -2.05 -7.10
N ASP A 83 -5.26 -1.80 -5.94
CA ASP A 83 -5.38 -0.52 -5.24
C ASP A 83 -4.69 0.60 -6.02
N LEU A 84 -3.49 0.36 -6.58
CA LEU A 84 -2.82 1.28 -7.50
C LEU A 84 -3.65 1.52 -8.77
N ALA A 85 -4.21 0.49 -9.40
CA ALA A 85 -5.07 0.64 -10.56
C ALA A 85 -6.32 1.49 -10.24
N ALA A 86 -6.90 1.33 -9.05
CA ALA A 86 -8.01 2.16 -8.59
C ALA A 86 -7.59 3.63 -8.37
N ILE A 87 -6.39 3.87 -7.84
CA ILE A 87 -5.82 5.22 -7.67
C ILE A 87 -5.53 5.87 -9.03
N GLY A 88 -4.88 5.15 -9.95
CA GLY A 88 -4.53 5.62 -11.29
C GLY A 88 -5.75 5.85 -12.17
N SER A 89 -6.77 4.99 -12.09
CA SER A 89 -8.05 5.17 -12.80
C SER A 89 -8.87 6.34 -12.23
N GLY A 90 -8.65 6.68 -10.96
CA GLY A 90 -9.21 7.86 -10.29
C GLY A 90 -8.37 9.13 -10.47
N ASN A 91 -7.26 9.08 -11.21
CA ASN A 91 -6.40 10.24 -11.46
C ASN A 91 -6.69 10.83 -12.87
N PRO A 92 -7.57 11.84 -12.99
CA PRO A 92 -7.76 12.55 -14.27
C PRO A 92 -6.54 13.40 -14.68
N GLN A 93 -5.48 13.47 -13.86
CA GLN A 93 -4.30 14.31 -14.10
C GLN A 93 -3.24 13.60 -14.95
N SER A 94 -3.56 13.32 -16.21
CA SER A 94 -2.56 13.23 -17.29
C SER A 94 -3.08 13.80 -18.62
N THR A 95 -4.22 14.50 -18.61
CA THR A 95 -4.77 15.19 -19.79
C THR A 95 -4.51 16.69 -19.78
N ALA A 96 -3.53 17.18 -19.03
CA ALA A 96 -3.16 18.59 -19.04
C ALA A 96 -1.63 18.73 -19.10
N LEU A 97 -1.19 19.56 -20.05
CA LEU A 97 0.17 19.96 -20.45
C LEU A 97 0.74 19.16 -21.64
N GLY A 98 0.83 19.71 -22.86
CA GLY A 98 0.52 21.06 -23.31
C GLY A 98 0.98 21.32 -24.75
N ASN A 99 0.29 22.28 -25.38
CA ASN A 99 0.64 23.22 -26.46
C ASN A 99 1.79 22.89 -27.43
#